data_AF-A0A955YDR7-F1
#
_entry.id   AF-A0A955YDR7-F1
#
_cell.length_a   1.000
_cell.length_b   1.000
_cell.length_c   1.000
_cell.angle_alpha   90.00
_cell.angle_beta   90.00
_cell.angle_gamma   90.00
#
_symmetry.space_group_name_H-M   'P 1'
#
loop_
_entity.id
_entity.type
_entity.pdbx_description
1 polymer ?
#
loop_
_entity_poly.entity_id
_entity_poly.type
_entity_poly.pdbx_seq_one_letter_code
_entity_poly.pdbx_strand_id
1 'polypeptide(L)'
;MDRLILRPAVHGDSFRLLALYHDGFAVYGARAYPMPALRHAVVAEVDGEIVGDPAWRRRGIGRALVLGGLEIAELDGAGAAFAHCVAASGSRELVASLGFVELCFRPHHYAAGQGMHLMRISLPGAP
;
A
#
# COMPACT_ATOMS: atom_id res chain seq x y z
N MET A 1 -5.97 1.90 24.62
CA MET A 1 -5.80 2.50 23.29
C MET A 1 -4.74 1.65 22.63
N ASP A 2 -5.14 0.83 21.67
CA ASP A 2 -4.27 -0.19 21.08
C ASP A 2 -3.05 0.49 20.46
N ARG A 3 -1.86 -0.06 20.69
CA ARG A 3 -0.60 0.60 20.28
C ARG A 3 -0.31 0.26 18.82
N LEU A 4 -0.48 1.25 17.94
CA LEU A 4 -0.04 1.15 16.54
C LEU A 4 1.48 1.33 16.45
N ILE A 5 2.16 0.38 15.83
CA ILE A 5 3.59 0.42 15.52
C ILE A 5 3.76 0.34 14.01
N LEU A 6 4.58 1.23 13.45
CA LEU A 6 5.04 1.16 12.05
C LEU A 6 6.51 0.74 12.06
N ARG A 7 6.87 -0.21 11.22
CA ARG A 7 8.27 -0.65 11.05
C ARG A 7 8.53 -1.16 9.63
N PRO A 8 9.78 -1.17 9.17
CA PRO A 8 10.15 -1.88 7.97
C PRO A 8 9.77 -3.37 8.07
N ALA A 9 9.35 -3.95 6.96
CA ALA A 9 9.16 -5.39 6.85
C ALA A 9 10.51 -6.10 6.97
N VAL A 10 10.54 -7.17 7.75
CA VAL A 10 11.69 -8.06 7.85
C VAL A 10 11.40 -9.39 7.17
N HIS A 11 12.42 -10.19 6.91
CA HIS A 11 12.26 -11.48 6.24
C HIS A 11 11.26 -12.41 6.96
N GLY A 12 11.19 -12.33 8.30
CA GLY A 12 10.23 -13.07 9.12
C GLY A 12 8.75 -12.71 8.88
N ASP A 13 8.45 -11.54 8.29
CA ASP A 13 7.08 -11.10 8.03
C ASP A 13 6.49 -11.71 6.74
N SER A 14 7.33 -12.31 5.90
CA SER A 14 6.98 -12.71 4.52
C SER A 14 5.69 -13.54 4.43
N PHE A 15 5.52 -14.52 5.33
CA PHE A 15 4.34 -15.39 5.34
C PHE A 15 3.07 -14.65 5.77
N ARG A 16 3.16 -13.78 6.78
CA ARG A 16 2.03 -12.99 7.27
C ARG A 16 1.59 -11.95 6.24
N LEU A 17 2.56 -11.30 5.59
CA LEU A 17 2.30 -10.37 4.49
C LEU A 17 1.70 -11.07 3.28
N LEU A 18 2.18 -12.27 2.95
CA LEU A 18 1.60 -13.06 1.87
C LEU A 18 0.15 -13.44 2.17
N ALA A 19 -0.18 -13.84 3.40
CA ALA A 19 -1.54 -14.15 3.82
C ALA A 19 -2.46 -12.91 3.71
N LEU A 20 -2.04 -11.77 4.27
CA LEU A 20 -2.79 -10.51 4.14
C LEU A 20 -2.95 -10.06 2.69
N TYR A 21 -1.93 -10.27 1.87
CA TYR A 21 -1.98 -9.96 0.45
C TYR A 21 -3.00 -10.87 -0.26
N HIS A 22 -2.98 -12.17 0.00
CA HIS A 22 -3.97 -13.10 -0.55
C HIS A 22 -5.38 -12.75 -0.11
N ASP A 23 -5.63 -12.52 1.18
CA ASP A 23 -6.96 -12.19 1.68
C ASP A 23 -7.46 -10.85 1.13
N GLY A 24 -6.56 -9.86 1.04
CA GLY A 24 -6.86 -8.53 0.51
C GLY A 24 -7.11 -8.49 -1.00
N PHE A 25 -6.38 -9.31 -1.78
CA PHE A 25 -6.45 -9.33 -3.24
C PHE A 25 -7.26 -10.49 -3.85
N ALA A 26 -7.62 -11.52 -3.08
CA ALA A 26 -8.52 -12.58 -3.52
C ALA A 26 -9.84 -11.99 -4.05
N VAL A 27 -10.33 -10.93 -3.39
CA VAL A 27 -11.55 -10.21 -3.79
C VAL A 27 -11.43 -9.53 -5.17
N TYR A 28 -10.20 -9.27 -5.63
CA TYR A 28 -9.92 -8.60 -6.90
C TYR A 28 -9.40 -9.57 -7.98
N GLY A 29 -9.41 -10.88 -7.71
CA GLY A 29 -8.95 -11.91 -8.64
C GLY A 29 -7.50 -11.75 -9.11
N ALA A 30 -6.70 -10.94 -8.42
CA ALA A 30 -5.30 -10.75 -8.79
C ALA A 30 -4.54 -12.06 -8.57
N ARG A 31 -4.01 -12.65 -9.66
CA ARG A 31 -2.88 -13.58 -9.53
C ARG A 31 -1.79 -12.79 -8.81
N ALA A 32 -1.35 -13.29 -7.66
CA ALA A 32 -0.41 -12.62 -6.77
C ALA A 32 0.61 -11.81 -7.57
N TYR A 33 0.55 -10.48 -7.51
CA TYR A 33 1.65 -9.70 -8.04
C TYR A 33 2.91 -10.21 -7.34
N PRO A 34 4.07 -10.24 -8.02
CA PRO A 34 5.32 -10.44 -7.31
C PRO A 34 5.35 -9.44 -6.16
N MET A 35 5.38 -9.96 -4.92
CA MET A 35 5.45 -9.12 -3.73
C MET A 35 6.55 -8.10 -3.97
N PRO A 36 6.28 -6.79 -3.79
CA PRO A 36 7.34 -5.81 -3.88
C PRO A 36 8.47 -6.25 -2.96
N ALA A 37 9.71 -6.12 -3.44
CA ALA A 37 10.87 -6.53 -2.67
C ALA A 37 10.75 -5.96 -1.24
N LEU A 38 10.78 -6.86 -0.24
CA LEU A 38 10.52 -6.53 1.18
C LEU A 38 11.34 -5.34 1.68
N ARG A 39 12.48 -5.07 1.04
CA ARG A 39 13.38 -3.94 1.31
C ARG A 39 12.68 -2.58 1.43
N HIS A 40 11.52 -2.37 0.79
CA HIS A 40 10.79 -1.10 0.89
C HIS A 40 9.34 -1.26 1.40
N ALA A 41 9.01 -2.42 2.00
CA ALA A 41 7.70 -2.63 2.57
C ALA A 41 7.64 -2.09 4.01
N VAL A 42 6.55 -1.39 4.34
CA VAL A 42 6.23 -0.97 5.70
C VAL A 42 5.11 -1.86 6.21
N VAL A 43 5.23 -2.31 7.46
CA VAL A 43 4.18 -3.05 8.14
C VAL A 43 3.57 -2.21 9.26
N ALA A 44 2.27 -2.39 9.46
CA ALA A 44 1.54 -1.85 10.58
C ALA A 44 1.25 -3.00 11.55
N GLU A 45 1.56 -2.79 12.82
CA GLU A 45 1.37 -3.76 13.89
C GLU A 45 0.50 -3.16 14.99
N VAL A 46 -0.47 -3.94 15.45
CA VAL A 46 -1.30 -3.60 16.62
C VAL A 46 -1.26 -4.79 17.58
N ASP A 47 -0.80 -4.53 18.81
CA ASP A 47 -0.68 -5.53 19.87
C ASP A 47 0.11 -6.80 19.47
N GLY A 48 1.13 -6.66 18.61
CA GLY A 48 1.98 -7.77 18.15
C GLY A 48 1.54 -8.42 16.83
N GLU A 49 0.38 -8.03 16.29
CA GLU A 49 -0.19 -8.60 15.08
C GLU A 49 -0.09 -7.64 13.89
N ILE A 50 0.31 -8.16 12.72
CA ILE A 50 0.35 -7.36 11.49
C ILE A 50 -1.08 -7.15 11.02
N VAL A 51 -1.47 -5.88 10.86
CA VAL A 51 -2.83 -5.49 10.52
C VAL A 51 -2.93 -4.95 9.11
N GLY A 52 -4.04 -5.27 8.45
CA GLY A 52 -4.30 -4.87 7.06
C GLY A 52 -5.62 -5.42 6.50
N ASP A 53 -6.28 -6.32 7.24
CA ASP A 53 -7.58 -6.85 6.88
C ASP A 53 -8.71 -5.81 7.02
N PRO A 54 -9.90 -6.08 6.45
CA PRO A 54 -11.01 -5.14 6.45
C PRO A 54 -11.48 -4.63 7.83
N ALA A 55 -11.25 -5.36 8.93
CA ALA A 55 -11.67 -4.96 10.28
C ALA A 55 -10.91 -3.73 10.81
N TRP A 56 -9.74 -3.44 10.25
CA TRP A 56 -8.87 -2.33 10.63
C TRP A 56 -9.04 -1.08 9.76
N ARG A 57 -9.96 -1.12 8.79
CA ARG A 57 -10.25 0.03 7.93
C ARG A 57 -10.80 1.20 8.74
N ARG A 58 -10.59 2.42 8.23
CA ARG A 58 -11.05 3.69 8.84
C ARG A 58 -10.42 3.99 10.22
N ARG A 59 -9.30 3.37 10.56
CA ARG A 59 -8.50 3.65 11.78
C ARG A 59 -7.20 4.41 11.51
N GLY A 60 -7.03 4.99 10.32
CA GLY A 60 -5.81 5.70 9.94
C GLY A 60 -4.63 4.81 9.52
N ILE A 61 -4.72 3.48 9.66
CA ILE A 61 -3.64 2.54 9.31
C ILE A 61 -3.19 2.65 7.86
N GLY A 62 -4.13 2.69 6.90
CA GLY A 62 -3.78 2.86 5.48
C GLY A 62 -3.03 4.16 5.20
N ARG A 63 -3.42 5.26 5.88
CA ARG A 63 -2.71 6.54 5.78
C ARG A 63 -1.30 6.43 6.36
N ALA A 64 -1.17 5.82 7.53
CA ALA A 64 0.11 5.61 8.20
C ALA A 64 1.08 4.78 7.35
N LEU A 65 0.59 3.71 6.73
CA LEU A 65 1.37 2.86 5.82
C LEU A 65 1.86 3.62 4.59
N VAL A 66 0.99 4.42 3.94
CA VAL A 66 1.40 5.21 2.78
C VAL A 66 2.46 6.23 3.17
N LEU A 67 2.28 6.96 4.28
CA LEU A 67 3.25 7.95 4.74
C LEU A 67 4.61 7.33 5.06
N GLY A 68 4.64 6.19 5.78
CA GLY A 68 5.89 5.48 6.05
C GLY A 68 6.58 4.99 4.77
N GLY A 69 5.81 4.54 3.78
CA GLY A 69 6.36 4.15 2.47
C GLY A 69 6.97 5.33 1.70
N LEU A 70 6.36 6.51 1.79
CA LEU A 70 6.91 7.74 1.20
C LEU A 70 8.20 8.17 1.88
N GLU A 71 8.26 8.10 3.22
CA GLU A 71 9.46 8.41 3.99
C GLU A 71 10.64 7.51 3.59
N ILE A 72 10.41 6.21 3.46
CA ILE A 72 11.44 5.28 2.97
C ILE A 72 11.88 5.64 1.54
N ALA A 73 10.91 5.88 0.64
CA ALA A 73 11.23 6.24 -0.74
C ALA A 73 12.05 7.55 -0.83
N GLU A 74 11.74 8.53 0.02
CA GLU A 74 12.50 9.78 0.10
C GLU A 74 13.93 9.55 0.62
N LEU A 75 14.09 8.74 1.67
CA LEU A 75 15.41 8.37 2.20
C LEU A 75 16.27 7.60 1.19
N ASP A 76 15.64 6.83 0.31
CA ASP A 76 16.30 6.13 -0.80
C ASP A 76 16.58 7.04 -2.02
N GLY A 77 16.24 8.32 -1.93
CA GLY A 77 16.48 9.32 -2.98
C GLY A 77 15.54 9.21 -4.17
N ALA A 78 14.37 8.58 -4.02
CA ALA A 78 13.37 8.55 -5.08
C ALA A 78 12.84 9.97 -5.36
N GLY A 79 12.77 10.35 -6.65
CA GLY A 79 12.16 11.62 -7.07
C GLY A 79 10.63 11.57 -7.21
N ALA A 80 10.04 10.37 -7.17
CA ALA A 80 8.59 10.18 -7.25
C ALA A 80 8.18 8.80 -6.70
N ALA A 81 6.94 8.70 -6.25
CA ALA A 81 6.28 7.44 -5.90
C ALA A 81 5.00 7.24 -6.71
N PHE A 82 4.66 5.97 -6.96
CA PHE A 82 3.47 5.57 -7.71
C PHE A 82 2.60 4.64 -6.88
N ALA A 83 1.28 4.80 -6.99
CA ALA A 83 0.31 3.90 -6.37
C ALA A 83 -0.63 3.32 -7.42
N HIS A 84 -0.80 2.00 -7.38
CA HIS A 84 -1.84 1.30 -8.13
C HIS A 84 -3.08 1.18 -7.25
N CYS A 85 -4.14 1.88 -7.61
CA CYS A 85 -5.38 1.91 -6.84
C CYS A 85 -6.47 1.12 -7.56
N VAL A 86 -6.97 0.05 -6.93
CA VAL A 86 -8.08 -0.75 -7.48
C VAL A 86 -9.35 0.12 -7.50
N ALA A 87 -10.06 0.14 -8.62
CA ALA A 87 -11.33 0.85 -8.74
C ALA A 87 -12.32 0.39 -7.64
N ALA A 88 -13.05 1.34 -7.05
CA ALA A 88 -14.02 1.14 -5.97
C ALA A 88 -13.46 0.53 -4.65
N SER A 89 -12.13 0.44 -4.48
CA SER A 89 -11.53 -0.04 -3.22
C SER A 89 -11.38 1.01 -2.12
N GLY A 90 -11.54 2.30 -2.44
CA GLY A 90 -11.23 3.42 -1.54
C GLY A 90 -9.74 3.82 -1.51
N SER A 91 -8.86 3.06 -2.18
CA SER A 91 -7.42 3.34 -2.20
C SER A 91 -7.06 4.61 -2.96
N ARG A 92 -7.82 4.94 -4.02
CA ARG A 92 -7.64 6.16 -4.80
C ARG A 92 -7.89 7.40 -3.95
N GLU A 93 -9.02 7.42 -3.25
CA GLU A 93 -9.43 8.52 -2.38
C GLU A 93 -8.43 8.72 -1.23
N LEU A 94 -7.94 7.60 -0.67
CA LEU A 94 -6.91 7.62 0.36
C LEU A 94 -5.63 8.32 -0.13
N VAL A 95 -5.04 7.88 -1.25
CA VAL A 95 -3.77 8.45 -1.72
C VAL A 95 -3.95 9.85 -2.31
N ALA A 96 -5.10 10.15 -2.92
CA ALA A 96 -5.43 11.51 -3.37
C ALA A 96 -5.44 12.50 -2.19
N SER A 97 -5.94 12.10 -1.02
CA SER A 97 -5.89 12.93 0.20
C SER A 97 -4.48 13.22 0.73
N LEU A 98 -3.47 12.54 0.18
CA LEU A 98 -2.05 12.70 0.51
C LEU A 98 -1.27 13.46 -0.57
N GLY A 99 -1.95 14.01 -1.57
CA GLY A 99 -1.32 14.80 -2.63
C GLY A 99 -0.88 13.99 -3.85
N PHE A 100 -1.26 12.72 -3.95
CA PHE A 100 -1.10 12.00 -5.21
C PHE A 100 -2.06 12.57 -6.27
N VAL A 101 -1.55 12.68 -7.50
CA VAL A 101 -2.32 13.06 -8.69
C VAL A 101 -2.57 11.83 -9.57
N GLU A 102 -3.74 11.77 -10.19
CA GLU A 102 -4.07 10.70 -11.13
C GLU A 102 -3.34 10.92 -12.46
N LEU A 103 -2.62 9.89 -12.93
CA LEU A 103 -1.97 9.88 -14.23
C LEU A 103 -2.87 9.28 -15.30
N CYS A 104 -3.49 8.13 -15.00
CA CYS A 104 -4.42 7.48 -15.91
C CYS A 104 -5.35 6.50 -15.19
N PHE A 105 -6.43 6.17 -15.88
CA PHE A 105 -7.32 5.05 -15.55
C PHE A 105 -7.19 3.96 -16.61
N ARG A 106 -7.08 2.70 -16.16
CA ARG A 106 -7.05 1.50 -16.99
C ARG A 106 -8.26 0.64 -16.65
N PRO A 107 -9.32 0.60 -17.50
CA PRO A 107 -10.43 -0.33 -17.29
C PRO A 107 -9.92 -1.78 -17.44
N HIS A 108 -10.52 -2.72 -16.70
CA HIS A 108 -10.22 -4.15 -16.80
C HIS A 108 -8.73 -4.53 -16.62
N HIS A 109 -8.01 -3.80 -15.77
CA HIS A 109 -6.59 -4.05 -15.48
C HIS A 109 -6.39 -5.34 -14.67
N TYR A 110 -7.30 -5.64 -13.75
CA TYR A 110 -7.23 -6.83 -12.90
C TYR A 110 -8.01 -8.00 -13.52
N ALA A 111 -7.62 -9.24 -13.19
CA ALA A 111 -8.16 -10.43 -13.84
C ALA A 111 -9.65 -10.66 -13.56
N ALA A 112 -10.20 -10.15 -12.44
CA ALA A 112 -11.63 -10.16 -12.17
C ALA A 112 -12.38 -8.96 -12.81
N GLY A 113 -11.73 -8.22 -13.72
CA GLY A 113 -12.34 -7.18 -14.54
C GLY A 113 -12.36 -5.78 -13.93
N GLN A 114 -11.83 -5.60 -12.72
CA GLN A 114 -11.75 -4.29 -12.06
C GLN A 114 -10.76 -3.36 -12.79
N GLY A 115 -11.07 -2.06 -12.78
CA GLY A 115 -10.16 -1.02 -13.27
C GLY A 115 -9.04 -0.68 -12.27
N MET A 116 -8.03 0.03 -12.74
CA MET A 116 -6.90 0.53 -11.95
C MET A 116 -6.70 2.03 -12.22
N HIS A 117 -6.59 2.82 -11.15
CA HIS A 117 -6.10 4.19 -11.21
C HIS A 117 -4.60 4.19 -10.91
N LEU A 118 -3.80 4.74 -11.82
CA LEU A 118 -2.39 4.97 -11.59
C LEU A 118 -2.23 6.38 -11.02
N MET A 119 -1.71 6.46 -9.81
CA MET A 119 -1.52 7.71 -9.07
C MET A 119 -0.02 7.99 -8.90
N ARG A 120 0.40 9.26 -8.93
CA ARG A 120 1.80 9.69 -8.72
C ARG A 120 1.88 10.82 -7.69
N ILE A 121 2.93 10.81 -6.89
CA ILE A 121 3.36 11.97 -6.09
C ILE A 121 4.83 12.30 -6.41
N SER A 122 5.17 13.58 -6.50
CA SER A 122 6.57 14.02 -6.55
C SER A 122 7.13 13.99 -5.13
N LEU A 123 8.31 13.43 -4.97
CA LEU A 123 9.05 13.50 -3.72
C LEU A 123 10.09 14.62 -3.83
N PRO A 124 10.52 15.22 -2.71
CA PRO A 124 11.55 16.27 -2.73
C PRO A 124 12.85 15.84 -3.41
N GLY A 125 13.10 14.52 -3.49
CA GLY A 125 14.32 13.92 -4.02
C GLY A 125 15.49 14.13 -3.06
N ALA A 126 16.38 13.13 -2.98
CA ALA A 126 17.70 13.41 -2.44
C ALA A 126 18.39 14.45 -3.35
N PRO A 127 19.21 15.35 -2.78
CA PRO A 127 19.87 16.44 -3.50
C PRO A 127 20.69 16.00 -4.71
#